data_AF-A0A1Q3WKQ8-F1
#
_entry.id   AF-A0A1Q3WKQ8-F1
#
_cell.length_a   1.000
_cell.length_b   1.000
_cell.length_c   1.000
_cell.angle_alpha   90.00
_cell.angle_beta   90.00
_cell.angle_gamma   90.00
#
_symmetry.space_group_name_H-M   'P 1'
#
loop_
_entity.id
_entity.type
_entity.pdbx_description
1 polymer ?
#
loop_
_entity_poly.entity_id
_entity_poly.type
_entity_poly.pdbx_seq_one_letter_code
_entity_poly.pdbx_strand_id
1 'polypeptide(L)'
;MKKVIIDHNILFAAIHTKSSLTRQRLLNNPFAVYTPNYLIVELFKHRQRIVEKSKATEEEVLSYLNQVIHKVHFFNEELISLENFFTAYHLCKDVDENDTAYIALTLELDGELWTRDEELKAGLRQRGFNRFFDELILP
;
A
#
# COMPACT_ATOMS: atom_id res chain seq x y z
N MET A 1 -5.14 -17.44 4.99
CA MET A 1 -5.74 -16.09 5.16
C MET A 1 -5.32 -15.25 3.97
N LYS A 2 -6.23 -14.50 3.35
CA LYS A 2 -5.89 -13.62 2.22
C LYS A 2 -4.87 -12.57 2.67
N LYS A 3 -3.88 -12.27 1.84
CA LYS A 3 -2.85 -11.26 2.10
C LYS A 3 -3.01 -10.13 1.09
N VAL A 4 -3.12 -8.91 1.59
CA VAL A 4 -3.34 -7.72 0.78
C VAL A 4 -2.18 -6.76 1.02
N ILE A 5 -1.50 -6.36 -0.04
CA ILE A 5 -0.40 -5.41 0.00
C ILE A 5 -0.98 -4.04 -0.33
N ILE A 6 -0.74 -3.05 0.52
CA ILE A 6 -1.18 -1.67 0.27
C ILE A 6 0.00 -0.82 -0.19
N ASP A 7 -0.28 0.11 -1.09
CA ASP A 7 0.67 1.15 -1.48
C ASP A 7 0.58 2.39 -0.57
N HIS A 8 1.41 3.39 -0.88
CA HIS A 8 1.37 4.69 -0.20
C HIS A 8 0.03 5.42 -0.37
N ASN A 9 -0.63 5.30 -1.53
CA ASN A 9 -1.90 5.97 -1.82
C ASN A 9 -3.03 5.46 -0.93
N ILE A 10 -3.12 4.14 -0.72
CA ILE A 10 -4.10 3.54 0.18
C ILE A 10 -3.85 3.98 1.62
N LEU A 11 -2.58 3.95 2.07
CA LEU A 11 -2.26 4.38 3.42
C LEU A 11 -2.55 5.87 3.65
N PHE A 12 -2.19 6.74 2.70
CA PHE A 12 -2.50 8.17 2.77
C PHE A 12 -4.01 8.44 2.75
N ALA A 13 -4.77 7.73 1.91
CA ALA A 13 -6.23 7.81 1.92
C ALA A 13 -6.83 7.40 3.27
N ALA A 14 -6.23 6.42 3.97
CA ALA A 14 -6.66 5.99 5.30
C ALA A 14 -6.49 7.10 6.36
N ILE A 15 -5.44 7.90 6.29
CA ILE A 15 -5.15 8.94 7.28
C ILE A 15 -5.63 10.35 6.86
N HIS A 16 -6.16 10.49 5.65
CA HIS A 16 -6.49 11.80 5.07
C HIS A 16 -7.64 12.56 5.76
N THR A 17 -8.64 11.87 6.32
CA THR A 17 -9.83 12.52 6.90
C THR A 17 -10.48 11.69 8.00
N LYS A 18 -11.25 12.34 8.88
CA LYS A 18 -11.99 11.70 9.97
C LYS A 18 -12.99 10.63 9.51
N SER A 19 -13.62 10.81 8.36
CA SER A 19 -14.60 9.86 7.80
C SER A 19 -14.00 8.95 6.71
N SER A 20 -12.69 8.67 6.75
CA SER A 20 -12.04 7.84 5.72
C SER A 20 -12.63 6.43 5.67
N LEU A 21 -13.33 6.13 4.58
CA LEU A 21 -13.83 4.79 4.29
C LEU A 21 -12.69 3.79 4.13
N THR A 22 -11.56 4.20 3.53
CA THR A 22 -10.35 3.37 3.43
C THR A 22 -9.89 2.92 4.81
N ARG A 23 -9.87 3.82 5.80
CA ARG A 23 -9.49 3.45 7.17
C ARG A 23 -10.49 2.49 7.79
N GLN A 24 -11.78 2.74 7.66
CA GLN A 24 -12.81 1.83 8.18
C GLN A 24 -12.66 0.42 7.59
N ARG A 25 -12.44 0.33 6.28
CA ARG A 25 -12.18 -0.92 5.56
C ARG A 25 -10.89 -1.61 6.02
N LEU A 26 -9.81 -0.85 6.20
CA LEU A 26 -8.56 -1.38 6.75
C LEU A 26 -8.72 -1.91 8.17
N LEU A 27 -9.47 -1.23 9.04
CA LEU A 27 -9.62 -1.67 10.42
C LEU A 27 -10.55 -2.89 10.54
N ASN A 28 -11.60 -2.98 9.72
CA ASN A 28 -12.66 -3.96 9.83
C ASN A 28 -12.60 -5.12 8.81
N ASN A 29 -11.44 -5.40 8.21
CA ASN A 29 -11.32 -6.48 7.23
C ASN A 29 -10.96 -7.85 7.85
N PRO A 30 -11.30 -8.95 7.14
CA PRO A 30 -10.98 -10.33 7.55
C PRO A 30 -9.63 -10.86 7.01
N PHE A 31 -8.75 -10.01 6.47
CA PHE A 31 -7.48 -10.41 5.83
C PHE A 31 -6.25 -9.81 6.54
N ALA A 32 -5.05 -10.28 6.17
CA ALA A 32 -3.82 -9.62 6.62
C ALA A 32 -3.44 -8.52 5.62
N VAL A 33 -3.04 -7.37 6.15
CA VAL A 33 -2.58 -6.23 5.35
C VAL A 33 -1.08 -6.09 5.52
N TYR A 34 -0.34 -5.91 4.43
CA TYR A 34 1.11 -5.78 4.41
C TYR A 34 1.56 -4.54 3.63
N THR A 35 2.75 -4.05 3.95
CA THR A 35 3.47 -3.04 3.16
C THR A 35 4.98 -3.15 3.44
N PRO A 36 5.86 -2.73 2.52
CA PRO A 36 7.29 -2.60 2.79
C PRO A 36 7.59 -1.61 3.93
N ASN A 37 8.68 -1.82 4.67
CA ASN A 37 9.17 -0.91 5.71
C ASN A 37 9.51 0.47 5.11
N TYR A 38 9.98 0.52 3.87
CA TYR A 38 10.21 1.75 3.11
C TYR A 38 9.05 2.77 3.22
N LEU A 39 7.79 2.32 3.30
CA LEU A 39 6.64 3.24 3.41
C LEU A 39 6.69 4.10 4.70
N ILE A 40 7.29 3.59 5.77
CA ILE A 40 7.53 4.36 7.01
C ILE A 40 8.46 5.55 6.72
N VAL A 41 9.51 5.34 5.92
CA VAL A 41 10.45 6.39 5.55
C VAL A 41 9.75 7.48 4.74
N GLU A 42 8.90 7.09 3.79
CA GLU A 42 8.10 8.03 2.99
C GLU A 42 7.10 8.82 3.83
N LEU A 43 6.47 8.17 4.80
CA LEU A 43 5.60 8.85 5.78
C LEU A 43 6.34 9.96 6.53
N PHE A 44 7.55 9.68 7.03
CA PHE A 44 8.33 10.70 7.75
C PHE A 44 8.82 11.82 6.84
N LYS A 45 9.27 11.51 5.61
CA LYS A 45 9.69 12.51 4.61
C LYS A 45 8.56 13.44 4.21
N HIS A 46 7.35 12.91 4.07
CA HIS A 46 6.20 13.65 3.57
C HIS A 46 5.22 14.12 4.65
N ARG A 47 5.54 13.96 5.94
CA ARG A 47 4.63 14.27 7.06
C ARG A 47 3.97 15.64 6.94
N GLN A 48 4.75 16.67 6.60
CA GLN A 48 4.27 18.05 6.53
C GLN A 48 3.24 18.20 5.42
N ARG A 49 3.56 17.67 4.22
CA ARG A 49 2.67 17.65 3.06
C ARG A 49 1.41 16.82 3.32
N ILE A 50 1.51 15.74 4.08
CA ILE A 50 0.37 14.89 4.44
C ILE A 50 -0.60 15.69 5.32
N VAL A 51 -0.11 16.37 6.35
CA VAL A 51 -0.92 17.21 7.23
C VAL A 51 -1.54 18.38 6.47
N GLU A 52 -0.76 19.10 5.66
CA GLU A 52 -1.23 20.23 4.85
C GLU A 52 -2.33 19.86 3.86
N LYS A 53 -2.25 18.66 3.28
CA LYS A 53 -3.26 18.14 2.34
C LYS A 53 -4.39 17.40 3.03
N SER A 54 -4.29 17.13 4.33
CA SER A 54 -5.32 16.42 5.08
C SER A 54 -6.52 17.32 5.35
N LYS A 55 -7.70 16.69 5.46
CA LYS A 55 -8.91 17.34 5.98
C LYS A 55 -9.06 17.06 7.49
N ALA A 56 -7.94 17.00 8.20
CA ALA A 56 -7.85 16.69 9.62
C ALA A 56 -6.70 17.48 10.26
N THR A 57 -6.72 17.65 11.57
CA THR A 57 -5.62 18.27 12.30
C THR A 57 -4.40 17.34 12.34
N GLU A 58 -3.21 17.88 12.64
CA GLU A 58 -2.00 17.06 12.82
C GLU A 58 -2.21 15.95 13.87
N GLU A 59 -2.81 16.28 15.02
CA GLU A 59 -3.14 15.31 16.06
C GLU A 59 -4.10 14.21 15.57
N GLU A 60 -5.10 14.58 14.77
CA GLU A 60 -6.02 13.62 14.16
C GLU A 60 -5.30 12.70 13.16
N VAL A 61 -4.44 13.25 12.29
CA VAL A 61 -3.63 12.48 11.35
C VAL A 61 -2.74 11.47 12.08
N LEU A 62 -2.07 11.90 13.16
CA LEU A 62 -1.25 11.02 13.99
C LEU A 62 -2.09 9.92 14.66
N SER A 63 -3.28 10.27 15.15
CA SER A 63 -4.23 9.29 15.71
C SER A 63 -4.68 8.25 14.67
N TYR A 64 -5.00 8.70 13.45
CA TYR A 64 -5.38 7.80 12.35
C TYR A 64 -4.20 6.93 11.91
N LEU A 65 -3.00 7.50 11.83
CA LEU A 65 -1.80 6.75 11.51
C LEU A 65 -1.54 5.66 12.55
N ASN A 66 -1.64 5.99 13.84
CA ASN A 66 -1.48 5.01 14.93
C ASN A 66 -2.45 3.82 14.79
N GLN A 67 -3.71 4.09 14.44
CA GLN A 67 -4.69 3.02 14.17
C GLN A 67 -4.29 2.15 12.98
N VAL A 68 -3.84 2.77 11.88
CA VAL A 68 -3.46 2.06 10.66
C VAL A 68 -2.21 1.20 10.88
N ILE A 69 -1.16 1.74 11.51
CA ILE A 69 0.10 1.00 11.72
C ILE A 69 -0.08 -0.22 12.64
N HIS A 70 -1.04 -0.19 13.58
CA HIS A 70 -1.36 -1.34 14.42
C HIS A 70 -2.07 -2.47 13.65
N LYS A 71 -2.66 -2.17 12.50
CA LYS A 71 -3.41 -3.13 11.67
C LYS A 71 -2.59 -3.63 10.46
N VAL A 72 -1.56 -2.92 10.06
CA VAL A 72 -0.72 -3.23 8.90
C VAL A 72 0.58 -3.89 9.34
N HIS A 73 0.92 -5.01 8.70
CA HIS A 73 2.20 -5.68 8.88
C HIS A 73 3.27 -5.03 7.99
N PHE A 74 4.24 -4.38 8.62
CA PHE A 74 5.39 -3.85 7.93
C PHE A 74 6.42 -4.97 7.69
N PHE A 75 6.76 -5.19 6.43
CA PHE A 75 7.65 -6.25 5.99
C PHE A 75 8.99 -5.65 5.58
N ASN A 76 10.10 -6.23 6.06
CA ASN A 76 11.43 -5.79 5.63
C ASN A 76 11.68 -6.24 4.18
N GLU A 77 11.68 -5.30 3.25
CA GLU A 77 11.93 -5.52 1.83
C GLU A 77 13.27 -6.19 1.53
N GLU A 78 14.27 -6.07 2.40
CA GLU A 78 15.55 -6.79 2.26
C GLU A 78 15.42 -8.32 2.39
N LEU A 79 14.31 -8.80 2.97
CA LEU A 79 14.01 -10.23 3.09
C LEU A 79 13.25 -10.78 1.87
N ILE A 80 12.87 -9.92 0.92
CA ILE A 80 12.25 -10.37 -0.32
C ILE A 80 13.31 -11.10 -1.15
N SER A 81 12.94 -12.24 -1.74
CA SER A 81 13.86 -12.98 -2.58
C SER A 81 14.32 -12.15 -3.78
N LEU A 82 15.59 -12.29 -4.16
CA LEU A 82 16.15 -11.58 -5.32
C LEU A 82 15.36 -11.88 -6.60
N GLU A 83 14.89 -13.11 -6.78
CA GLU A 83 14.05 -13.51 -7.92
C GLU A 83 12.76 -12.68 -8.01
N ASN A 84 12.01 -12.59 -6.89
CA ASN A 84 10.78 -11.80 -6.86
C ASN A 84 11.06 -10.31 -7.03
N PHE A 85 12.16 -9.80 -6.46
CA PHE A 85 12.56 -8.41 -6.61
C PHE A 85 12.90 -8.06 -8.07
N PHE A 86 13.71 -8.89 -8.74
CA PHE A 86 14.04 -8.69 -10.16
C PHE A 86 12.80 -8.79 -11.06
N THR A 87 11.91 -9.75 -10.76
CA THR A 87 10.64 -9.90 -11.49
C THR A 87 9.79 -8.64 -11.34
N ALA A 88 9.61 -8.16 -10.12
CA ALA A 88 8.89 -6.92 -9.85
C ALA A 88 9.51 -5.70 -10.53
N TYR A 89 10.83 -5.56 -10.48
CA TYR A 89 11.55 -4.48 -11.18
C TYR A 89 11.27 -4.51 -12.68
N HIS A 90 11.33 -5.66 -13.33
CA HIS A 90 11.03 -5.78 -14.77
C HIS A 90 9.57 -5.48 -15.12
N LEU A 91 8.63 -5.78 -14.21
CA LEU A 91 7.23 -5.37 -14.36
C LEU A 91 7.08 -3.84 -14.26
N CYS A 92 7.80 -3.20 -13.34
CA CYS A 92 7.64 -1.79 -12.99
C CYS A 92 8.48 -0.81 -13.81
N LYS A 93 9.66 -1.19 -14.32
CA LYS A 93 10.68 -0.27 -14.87
C LYS A 93 10.21 0.67 -16.00
N ASP A 94 9.20 0.31 -16.78
CA ASP A 94 8.62 1.19 -17.82
C ASP A 94 7.14 1.54 -17.54
N VAL A 95 6.73 1.47 -16.27
CA VAL A 95 5.41 1.89 -15.76
C VAL A 95 5.63 2.89 -14.61
N ASP A 96 6.02 2.40 -13.43
CA ASP A 96 6.51 3.20 -12.30
C ASP A 96 7.50 2.35 -11.49
N GLU A 97 8.78 2.71 -11.55
CA GLU A 97 9.86 2.01 -10.83
C GLU A 97 9.68 2.09 -9.31
N ASN A 98 9.07 3.15 -8.78
CA ASN A 98 8.91 3.36 -7.34
C ASN A 98 7.95 2.32 -6.72
N ASP A 99 7.09 1.69 -7.53
CA ASP A 99 6.17 0.66 -7.06
C ASP A 99 6.79 -0.74 -6.97
N THR A 100 8.05 -0.89 -7.40
CA THR A 100 8.77 -2.18 -7.40
C THR A 100 8.67 -2.89 -6.05
N ALA A 101 8.84 -2.17 -4.94
CA ALA A 101 8.81 -2.77 -3.60
C ALA A 101 7.43 -3.37 -3.25
N TYR A 102 6.33 -2.73 -3.65
CA TYR A 102 4.97 -3.25 -3.40
C TYR A 102 4.69 -4.48 -4.26
N ILE A 103 5.11 -4.46 -5.53
CA ILE A 103 4.95 -5.61 -6.44
C ILE A 103 5.80 -6.78 -5.97
N ALA A 104 7.06 -6.54 -5.60
CA ALA A 104 7.97 -7.57 -5.09
C ALA A 104 7.39 -8.25 -3.85
N LEU A 105 6.86 -7.46 -2.91
CA LEU A 105 6.20 -7.99 -1.72
C LEU A 105 4.92 -8.77 -2.06
N THR A 106 4.16 -8.32 -3.06
CA THR A 106 2.96 -9.01 -3.53
C THR A 106 3.29 -10.38 -4.11
N LEU A 107 4.39 -10.49 -4.85
CA LEU A 107 4.90 -11.76 -5.37
C LEU A 107 5.39 -12.67 -4.22
N GLU A 108 6.23 -12.12 -3.33
CA GLU A 108 6.84 -12.83 -2.21
C GLU A 108 5.81 -13.46 -1.27
N LEU A 109 4.75 -12.71 -0.96
CA LEU A 109 3.72 -13.18 -0.05
C LEU A 109 2.61 -13.97 -0.73
N ASP A 110 2.63 -14.12 -2.05
CA ASP A 110 1.51 -14.67 -2.82
C ASP A 110 0.19 -13.94 -2.49
N GLY A 111 0.24 -12.61 -2.56
CA GLY A 111 -0.85 -11.72 -2.18
C GLY A 111 -1.50 -11.00 -3.35
N GLU A 112 -2.34 -10.02 -3.02
CA GLU A 112 -2.95 -9.09 -3.98
C GLU A 112 -2.58 -7.64 -3.65
N LEU A 113 -2.29 -6.83 -4.67
CA LEU A 113 -2.02 -5.41 -4.52
C LEU A 113 -3.33 -4.62 -4.44
N TRP A 114 -3.54 -3.91 -3.34
CA TRP A 114 -4.55 -2.88 -3.21
C TRP A 114 -3.93 -1.53 -3.59
N THR A 115 -4.26 -1.07 -4.79
CA THR A 115 -3.90 0.25 -5.31
C THR A 115 -5.09 0.86 -6.02
N ARG A 116 -5.13 2.20 -6.07
CA ARG A 116 -6.10 2.98 -6.88
C ARG A 116 -5.47 3.58 -8.13
N ASP A 117 -4.19 3.29 -8.38
CA ASP A 117 -3.51 3.75 -9.57
C ASP A 117 -3.92 2.89 -10.77
N GLU A 118 -4.78 3.44 -11.63
CA GLU A 118 -5.27 2.75 -12.83
C GLU A 118 -4.22 2.69 -13.95
N GLU A 119 -3.29 3.64 -14.01
CA GLU A 119 -2.19 3.63 -14.98
C GLU A 119 -1.20 2.50 -14.64
N LEU A 120 -0.84 2.38 -13.36
CA LEU A 120 -0.03 1.27 -12.84
C LEU A 120 -0.72 -0.08 -13.12
N LYS A 121 -2.01 -0.21 -12.78
CA LYS A 121 -2.78 -1.43 -13.06
C LYS A 121 -2.75 -1.78 -14.54
N ALA A 122 -3.02 -0.83 -15.42
CA ALA A 122 -3.03 -1.07 -16.85
C ALA A 122 -1.66 -1.52 -17.37
N GLY A 123 -0.58 -0.83 -16.96
CA GLY A 123 0.78 -1.18 -17.35
C GLY A 123 1.21 -2.57 -16.86
N LEU A 124 0.90 -2.91 -15.62
CA LEU A 124 1.19 -4.23 -15.03
C LEU A 124 0.39 -5.36 -15.70
N ARG A 125 -0.89 -5.15 -16.01
CA ARG A 125 -1.72 -6.14 -16.72
C ARG A 125 -1.19 -6.46 -18.10
N GLN A 126 -0.73 -5.46 -18.85
CA GLN A 126 -0.10 -5.66 -20.16
C GLN A 126 1.18 -6.50 -20.08
N ARG A 127 1.81 -6.55 -18.90
CA ARG A 127 3.02 -7.32 -18.61
C ARG A 127 2.73 -8.65 -17.89
N GLY A 128 1.46 -9.06 -17.81
CA GLY A 128 1.04 -10.35 -17.27
C GLY A 128 0.75 -10.36 -15.76
N PHE A 129 0.88 -9.23 -15.07
CA PHE A 129 0.55 -9.14 -13.65
C PHE A 129 -0.93 -8.79 -13.44
N ASN A 130 -1.67 -9.67 -12.77
CA ASN A 130 -3.12 -9.54 -12.56
C ASN A 130 -3.57 -9.71 -11.09
N ARG A 131 -2.64 -9.63 -10.13
CA ARG A 131 -2.92 -9.83 -8.70
C ARG A 131 -3.35 -8.52 -8.03
N PHE A 132 -4.58 -8.09 -8.28
CA PHE A 132 -5.13 -6.86 -7.70
C PHE A 132 -6.27 -7.15 -6.74
N PHE A 133 -6.29 -6.42 -5.62
CA PHE A 133 -7.35 -6.45 -4.65
C PHE A 133 -8.47 -5.51 -5.06
N ASP A 134 -9.71 -6.02 -5.08
CA ASP A 134 -10.90 -5.22 -5.33
C ASP A 134 -11.50 -4.76 -3.99
N GLU A 135 -11.45 -3.46 -3.73
CA GLU A 135 -12.01 -2.88 -2.51
C GLU A 135 -13.55 -2.78 -2.51
N LEU A 136 -14.22 -3.02 -3.64
CA LEU A 136 -15.68 -3.04 -3.73
C LEU A 136 -16.31 -4.28 -3.09
N ILE A 137 -15.51 -5.33 -2.84
CA ILE A 137 -15.96 -6.52 -2.11
C ILE A 137 -16.08 -6.25 -0.60
N LEU A 138 -15.53 -5.13 -0.12
CA LEU A 138 -15.61 -4.73 1.28
C LEU A 138 -16.92 -3.96 1.52
N PRO A 139 -17.59 -4.22 2.66
CA PRO A 139 -18.81 -3.50 3.03
C PRO A 139 -18.58 -1.98 3.18
#